data_AF-A0A2X2BTV8-F1
#
_entry.id   AF-A0A2X2BTV8-F1
#
_cell.length_a   1.000
_cell.length_b   1.000
_cell.length_c   1.000
_cell.angle_alpha   90.00
_cell.angle_beta   90.00
_cell.angle_gamma   90.00
#
_symmetry.space_group_name_H-M   'P 1'
#
loop_
_entity.id
_entity.type
_entity.pdbx_description
1 polymer ?
#
loop_
_entity_poly.entity_id
_entity_poly.type
_entity_poly.pdbx_seq_one_letter_code
_entity_poly.pdbx_strand_id
1 'polypeptide(L)'
;MLTVSTEGMADQSQHQVLKTEQQALEQSLITENAQEWKLTEKEWQRYEMLKKGKRGLFSPNLDPLTLLGIEARTYEERRYFAELVVRQEFQRVEAELAFQREANQAWLRLYPEILPIQNEMRESRQALFVKESCSICEVKLAQLIKLNQPIDIYLVGSGGKDDVIRNWG
;
A
#
# COMPACT_ATOMS: atom_id res chain seq x y z
N MET A 1 60.38 41.55 19.14
CA MET A 1 59.38 40.54 19.52
C MET A 1 58.18 40.74 18.60
N LEU A 2 57.88 39.78 17.73
CA LEU A 2 56.71 39.81 16.84
C LEU A 2 55.54 39.16 17.59
N THR A 3 54.51 39.94 17.89
CA THR A 3 53.25 39.43 18.46
C THR A 3 52.41 38.84 17.34
N VAL A 4 52.20 37.53 17.36
CA VAL A 4 51.28 36.82 16.46
C VAL A 4 49.85 37.12 16.90
N SER A 5 49.04 37.64 15.98
CA SER A 5 47.62 37.97 16.19
C SER A 5 46.80 36.71 16.52
N THR A 6 46.33 36.62 17.75
CA THR A 6 45.48 35.54 18.28
C THR A 6 44.02 35.59 17.78
N GLU A 7 43.60 36.69 17.15
CA GLU A 7 42.20 36.89 16.73
C GLU A 7 41.81 36.08 15.47
N GLY A 8 42.75 35.79 14.57
CA GLY A 8 42.45 35.04 13.33
C GLY A 8 42.22 33.53 13.52
N MET A 9 42.64 32.95 14.65
CA MET A 9 42.55 31.50 14.90
C MET A 9 41.20 31.09 15.52
N ALA A 10 40.52 32.00 16.24
CA ALA A 10 39.21 31.73 16.86
C ALA A 10 38.07 31.76 15.82
N ASP A 11 38.14 32.67 14.84
CA ASP A 11 37.13 32.80 13.77
C ASP A 11 37.20 31.62 12.77
N GLN A 12 38.42 31.17 12.43
CA GLN A 12 38.60 29.98 11.60
C GLN A 12 38.14 28.68 12.28
N SER A 13 38.37 28.54 13.58
CA SER A 13 37.93 27.35 14.32
C SER A 13 36.41 27.28 14.48
N GLN A 14 35.74 28.42 14.74
CA GLN A 14 34.26 28.48 14.76
C GLN A 14 33.65 28.18 13.37
N HIS A 15 34.22 28.73 12.30
CA HIS A 15 33.71 28.51 10.95
C HIS A 15 33.92 27.06 10.47
N GLN A 16 34.98 26.39 10.96
CA GLN A 16 35.25 24.99 10.67
C GLN A 16 34.33 24.04 11.46
N VAL A 17 34.00 24.36 12.71
CA VAL A 17 33.03 23.61 13.52
C VAL A 17 31.63 23.68 12.89
N LEU A 18 31.16 24.89 12.54
CA LEU A 18 29.85 25.10 11.88
C LEU A 18 29.70 24.30 10.58
N LYS A 19 30.76 24.28 9.74
CA LYS A 19 30.75 23.48 8.50
C LYS A 19 30.69 21.98 8.76
N THR A 20 31.37 21.51 9.81
CA THR A 20 31.40 20.09 10.18
C THR A 20 30.04 19.64 10.71
N GLU A 21 29.39 20.46 11.55
CA GLU A 21 28.04 20.20 12.04
C GLU A 21 27.00 20.17 10.92
N GLN A 22 27.10 21.12 9.97
CA GLN A 22 26.21 21.18 8.82
C GLN A 22 26.35 19.94 7.91
N GLN A 23 27.59 19.49 7.66
CA GLN A 23 27.86 18.27 6.90
C GLN A 23 27.35 17.02 7.62
N ALA A 24 27.51 16.93 8.94
CA ALA A 24 27.01 15.83 9.73
C ALA A 24 25.47 15.74 9.69
N LEU A 25 24.79 16.89 9.76
CA LEU A 25 23.34 16.98 9.65
C LEU A 25 22.86 16.54 8.26
N GLU A 26 23.50 17.04 7.19
CA GLU A 26 23.16 16.68 5.81
C GLU A 26 23.35 15.18 5.57
N GLN A 27 24.43 14.60 6.10
CA GLN A 27 24.67 13.16 6.02
C GLN A 27 23.62 12.36 6.80
N SER A 28 23.23 12.80 8.01
CA SER A 28 22.15 12.16 8.78
C SER A 28 20.84 12.13 8.00
N LEU A 29 20.47 13.25 7.38
CA LEU A 29 19.27 13.36 6.56
C LEU A 29 19.32 12.41 5.35
N ILE A 30 20.47 12.28 4.69
CA ILE A 30 20.63 11.31 3.60
C ILE A 30 20.42 9.89 4.10
N THR A 31 21.01 9.53 5.23
CA THR A 31 20.88 8.19 5.82
C THR A 31 19.44 7.89 6.21
N GLU A 32 18.75 8.82 6.89
CA GLU A 32 17.35 8.67 7.31
C GLU A 32 16.42 8.51 6.10
N ASN A 33 16.54 9.38 5.11
CA ASN A 33 15.72 9.29 3.91
C ASN A 33 15.99 8.00 3.12
N ALA A 34 17.25 7.59 2.97
CA ALA A 34 17.58 6.33 2.31
C ALA A 34 16.92 5.14 3.02
N GLN A 35 17.00 5.11 4.35
CA GLN A 35 16.40 4.06 5.17
C GLN A 35 14.87 4.00 5.05
N GLU A 36 14.18 5.13 5.05
CA GLU A 36 12.72 5.20 4.89
C GLU A 36 12.27 4.49 3.60
N TRP A 37 13.03 4.66 2.52
CA TRP A 37 12.75 4.08 1.22
C TRP A 37 13.42 2.71 0.99
N LYS A 38 14.06 2.14 2.01
CA LYS A 38 14.84 0.88 1.92
C LYS A 38 15.92 0.94 0.84
N LEU A 39 16.48 2.12 0.61
CA LEU A 39 17.55 2.41 -0.32
C LEU A 39 18.90 2.47 0.41
N THR A 40 19.97 2.28 -0.34
CA THR A 40 21.30 2.69 0.08
C THR A 40 21.47 4.21 -0.06
N GLU A 41 22.40 4.80 0.69
CA GLU A 41 22.71 6.24 0.57
C GLU A 41 23.10 6.64 -0.86
N LYS A 42 23.80 5.76 -1.57
CA LYS A 42 24.19 5.98 -2.98
C LYS A 42 22.98 6.02 -3.91
N GLU A 43 21.99 5.16 -3.68
CA GLU A 43 20.74 5.16 -4.45
C GLU A 43 19.90 6.39 -4.15
N TRP A 44 19.87 6.82 -2.89
CA TRP A 44 19.22 8.08 -2.49
C TRP A 44 19.86 9.29 -3.18
N GLN A 45 21.20 9.39 -3.15
CA GLN A 45 21.93 10.45 -3.86
C GLN A 45 21.67 10.42 -5.38
N ARG A 46 21.58 9.22 -5.97
CA ARG A 46 21.23 9.06 -7.39
C ARG A 46 19.82 9.57 -7.67
N TYR A 47 18.85 9.24 -6.81
CA TYR A 47 17.50 9.75 -6.90
C TYR A 47 17.47 11.28 -6.88
N GLU A 48 18.14 11.90 -5.90
CA GLU A 48 18.21 13.37 -5.77
C GLU A 48 18.84 14.03 -7.02
N MET A 49 19.87 13.43 -7.59
CA MET A 49 20.48 13.91 -8.84
C MET A 49 19.52 13.81 -10.02
N LEU A 50 18.84 12.67 -10.20
CA LEU A 50 17.90 12.47 -11.31
C LEU A 50 16.68 13.38 -11.19
N LYS A 51 16.18 13.58 -9.96
CA LYS A 51 15.08 14.49 -9.63
C LYS A 51 15.41 15.94 -9.99
N LYS A 52 16.67 16.37 -9.84
CA LYS A 52 17.12 17.71 -10.27
C LYS A 52 17.30 17.84 -11.79
N GLY A 53 17.30 16.73 -12.53
CA GLY A 53 17.50 16.68 -13.97
C GLY A 53 16.20 16.68 -14.80
N LYS A 54 16.32 16.31 -16.08
CA LYS A 54 15.17 16.24 -17.02
C LYS A 54 14.04 15.33 -16.52
N ARG A 55 14.36 14.26 -15.78
CA ARG A 55 13.37 13.35 -15.21
C ARG A 55 12.41 14.08 -14.25
N GLY A 56 12.92 14.91 -13.35
CA GLY A 56 12.07 15.69 -12.45
C GLY A 56 11.25 16.77 -13.15
N LEU A 57 11.71 17.27 -14.31
CA LEU A 57 10.90 18.17 -15.14
C LEU A 57 9.75 17.44 -15.86
N PHE A 58 10.01 16.24 -16.38
CA PHE A 58 9.00 15.45 -17.10
C PHE A 58 7.96 14.82 -16.16
N SER A 59 8.38 14.45 -14.95
CA SER A 59 7.54 13.75 -14.00
C SER A 59 7.82 14.29 -12.59
N PRO A 60 7.30 15.48 -12.28
CA PRO A 60 7.47 16.08 -10.95
C PRO A 60 6.82 15.17 -9.90
N ASN A 61 7.42 15.14 -8.70
CA ASN A 61 6.92 14.41 -7.52
C ASN A 61 6.83 12.89 -7.67
N LEU A 62 7.58 12.27 -8.59
CA LEU A 62 7.76 10.82 -8.56
C LEU A 62 8.44 10.38 -7.27
N ASP A 63 7.94 9.30 -6.69
CA ASP A 63 8.58 8.67 -5.54
C ASP A 63 9.96 8.10 -5.92
N PRO A 64 10.88 7.97 -4.95
CA PRO A 64 12.25 7.52 -5.20
C PRO A 64 12.36 6.16 -5.90
N LEU A 65 11.54 5.17 -5.51
CA LEU A 65 11.63 3.82 -6.05
C LEU A 65 11.15 3.77 -7.50
N THR A 66 10.02 4.41 -7.81
CA THR A 66 9.51 4.51 -9.17
C THR A 66 10.47 5.27 -10.06
N LEU A 67 11.02 6.39 -9.59
CA LEU A 67 11.99 7.17 -10.36
C LEU A 67 13.23 6.33 -10.68
N LEU A 68 13.80 5.66 -9.68
CA LEU A 68 15.00 4.84 -9.83
C LEU A 68 14.75 3.62 -10.72
N GLY A 69 13.57 3.00 -10.64
CA GLY A 69 13.16 1.88 -11.48
C GLY A 69 12.98 2.24 -12.95
N ILE A 70 12.39 3.41 -13.25
CA ILE A 70 12.26 3.93 -14.62
C ILE A 70 13.64 4.26 -15.20
N GLU A 71 14.51 4.88 -14.40
CA GLU A 71 15.88 5.26 -14.78
C GLU A 71 16.91 4.13 -14.53
N ALA A 72 16.46 2.89 -14.38
CA ALA A 72 17.34 1.76 -14.17
C ALA A 72 18.22 1.50 -15.41
N ARG A 73 19.52 1.32 -15.18
CA ARG A 73 20.56 1.11 -16.20
C ARG A 73 20.61 -0.33 -16.69
N THR A 74 20.14 -1.27 -15.87
CA THR A 74 20.13 -2.70 -16.19
C THR A 74 18.78 -3.32 -15.84
N TYR A 75 18.56 -4.54 -16.33
CA TYR A 75 17.38 -5.33 -16.01
C TYR A 75 17.33 -5.68 -14.52
N GLU A 76 18.47 -5.99 -13.92
CA GLU A 76 18.62 -6.35 -12.51
C GLU A 76 18.30 -5.16 -11.61
N GLU A 77 18.82 -3.97 -11.94
CA GLU A 77 18.51 -2.72 -11.23
C GLU A 77 17.00 -2.43 -11.31
N ARG A 78 16.40 -2.61 -12.48
CA ARG A 78 14.95 -2.41 -12.67
C ARG A 78 14.12 -3.39 -11.84
N ARG A 79 14.51 -4.66 -11.86
CA ARG A 79 13.85 -5.72 -11.08
C ARG A 79 13.94 -5.44 -9.59
N TYR A 80 15.12 -5.05 -9.10
CA TYR A 80 15.35 -4.72 -7.70
C TYR A 80 14.40 -3.62 -7.21
N PHE A 81 14.32 -2.49 -7.92
CA PHE A 81 13.42 -1.40 -7.53
C PHE A 81 11.93 -1.79 -7.67
N ALA A 82 11.56 -2.55 -8.71
CA ALA A 82 10.19 -3.05 -8.85
C ALA A 82 9.78 -3.95 -7.68
N GLU A 83 10.66 -4.84 -7.23
CA GLU A 83 10.39 -5.69 -6.07
C GLU A 83 10.26 -4.88 -4.77
N LEU A 84 11.04 -3.81 -4.60
CA LEU A 84 10.88 -2.90 -3.45
C LEU A 84 9.51 -2.20 -3.46
N VAL A 85 9.07 -1.69 -4.63
CA VAL A 85 7.74 -1.09 -4.80
C VAL A 85 6.65 -2.09 -4.42
N VAL A 86 6.69 -3.31 -4.96
CA VAL A 86 5.66 -4.32 -4.68
C VAL A 86 5.59 -4.66 -3.19
N ARG A 87 6.73 -4.76 -2.50
CA ARG A 87 6.75 -5.02 -1.05
C ARG A 87 6.14 -3.87 -0.24
N GLN A 88 6.42 -2.62 -0.62
CA GLN A 88 5.84 -1.44 0.04
C GLN A 88 4.34 -1.35 -0.21
N GLU A 89 3.91 -1.58 -1.45
CA GLU A 89 2.50 -1.59 -1.84
C GLU A 89 1.71 -2.68 -1.13
N PHE A 90 2.29 -3.88 -0.97
CA PHE A 90 1.68 -4.93 -0.16
C PHE A 90 1.42 -4.47 1.27
N GLN A 91 2.42 -3.85 1.93
CA GLN A 91 2.29 -3.34 3.30
C GLN A 91 1.22 -2.23 3.39
N ARG A 92 1.17 -1.34 2.40
CA ARG A 92 0.18 -0.26 2.31
C ARG A 92 -1.24 -0.81 2.17
N VAL A 93 -1.45 -1.74 1.25
CA VAL A 93 -2.76 -2.36 0.99
C VAL A 93 -3.25 -3.15 2.21
N GLU A 94 -2.38 -3.87 2.91
CA GLU A 94 -2.76 -4.57 4.14
C GLU A 94 -3.26 -3.60 5.23
N ALA A 95 -2.57 -2.46 5.41
CA ALA A 95 -2.98 -1.43 6.37
C ALA A 95 -4.31 -0.77 5.97
N GLU A 96 -4.48 -0.45 4.68
CA GLU A 96 -5.73 0.09 4.14
C GLU A 96 -6.90 -0.89 4.32
N LEU A 97 -6.68 -2.17 4.05
CA LEU A 97 -7.70 -3.21 4.22
C LEU A 97 -8.07 -3.39 5.69
N ALA A 98 -7.09 -3.35 6.60
CA ALA A 98 -7.34 -3.39 8.03
C ALA A 98 -8.22 -2.21 8.48
N PHE A 99 -7.92 -1.01 8.01
CA PHE A 99 -8.72 0.18 8.30
C PHE A 99 -10.13 0.11 7.69
N GLN A 100 -10.27 -0.35 6.45
CA GLN A 100 -11.58 -0.51 5.80
C GLN A 100 -12.49 -1.48 6.58
N ARG A 101 -11.94 -2.57 7.12
CA ARG A 101 -12.70 -3.49 7.97
C ARG A 101 -13.26 -2.79 9.21
N GLU A 102 -12.44 -1.97 9.87
CA GLU A 102 -12.88 -1.20 11.03
C GLU A 102 -13.90 -0.13 10.64
N ALA A 103 -13.70 0.56 9.51
CA ALA A 103 -14.67 1.52 9.00
C ALA A 103 -16.04 0.87 8.74
N ASN A 104 -16.06 -0.34 8.18
CA ASN A 104 -17.29 -1.11 7.99
C ASN A 104 -17.97 -1.45 9.34
N GLN A 105 -17.19 -1.84 10.36
CA GLN A 105 -17.73 -2.09 11.70
C GLN A 105 -18.22 -0.81 12.38
N ALA A 106 -17.51 0.31 12.20
CA ALA A 106 -17.89 1.61 12.71
C ALA A 106 -19.23 2.07 12.12
N TRP A 107 -19.47 1.81 10.83
CA TRP A 107 -20.76 2.10 10.20
C TRP A 107 -21.93 1.43 10.92
N LEU A 108 -21.79 0.13 11.25
CA LEU A 108 -22.84 -0.63 11.96
C LEU A 108 -23.14 -0.06 13.35
N ARG A 109 -22.13 0.49 14.04
CA ARG A 109 -22.29 1.09 15.38
C ARG A 109 -22.88 2.49 15.31
N LEU A 110 -22.46 3.30 14.33
CA LEU A 110 -22.83 4.71 14.24
C LEU A 110 -24.15 4.93 13.49
N TYR A 111 -24.48 4.07 12.53
CA TYR A 111 -25.65 4.22 11.67
C TYR A 111 -26.44 2.91 11.50
N PRO A 112 -26.90 2.27 12.60
CA PRO A 112 -27.57 0.96 12.54
C PRO A 112 -28.89 0.97 11.77
N GLU A 113 -29.59 2.11 11.73
CA GLU A 113 -30.89 2.26 11.07
C GLU A 113 -30.78 2.42 9.54
N ILE A 114 -29.59 2.73 9.03
CA ILE A 114 -29.35 2.88 7.59
C ILE A 114 -29.01 1.52 7.01
N LEU A 115 -30.03 0.83 6.49
CA LEU A 115 -29.84 -0.44 5.80
C LEU A 115 -29.09 -0.20 4.46
N PRO A 116 -28.01 -0.95 4.19
CA PRO A 116 -27.26 -0.84 2.93
C PRO A 116 -28.12 -1.15 1.69
N ILE A 117 -29.18 -1.94 1.88
CA ILE A 117 -30.14 -2.32 0.85
C ILE A 117 -31.52 -1.94 1.37
N GLN A 118 -32.24 -1.12 0.62
CA GLN A 118 -33.65 -0.90 0.87
C GLN A 118 -34.39 -2.19 0.49
N ASN A 119 -35.16 -2.75 1.43
CA ASN A 119 -35.93 -3.95 1.20
C ASN A 119 -37.15 -3.62 0.33
N GLU A 120 -36.94 -3.23 -0.93
CA GLU A 120 -37.99 -3.26 -1.94
C GLU A 120 -38.21 -4.71 -2.32
N MET A 121 -39.16 -5.37 -1.67
CA MET A 121 -39.70 -6.65 -2.13
C MET A 121 -40.41 -6.42 -3.47
N ARG A 122 -39.63 -6.39 -4.54
CA ARG A 122 -40.15 -6.66 -5.87
C ARG A 122 -40.36 -8.18 -5.95
N GLU A 123 -41.40 -8.63 -6.64
CA GLU A 123 -41.62 -10.04 -6.98
C GLU A 123 -40.53 -10.52 -7.96
N SER A 124 -39.27 -10.49 -7.53
CA SER A 124 -38.11 -10.88 -8.30
C SER A 124 -37.56 -12.19 -7.78
N ARG A 125 -37.04 -12.97 -8.72
CA ARG A 125 -36.30 -14.21 -8.51
C ARG A 125 -35.17 -13.96 -7.50
N GLN A 126 -35.09 -14.79 -6.45
CA GLN A 126 -34.12 -14.60 -5.36
C GLN A 126 -32.76 -15.21 -5.73
N ALA A 127 -31.65 -14.57 -5.38
CA ALA A 127 -30.31 -15.14 -5.55
C ALA A 127 -29.79 -15.67 -4.20
N LEU A 128 -29.48 -16.96 -4.13
CA LEU A 128 -28.91 -17.63 -2.96
C LEU A 128 -27.43 -17.93 -3.18
N PHE A 129 -26.56 -17.28 -2.41
CA PHE A 129 -25.11 -17.52 -2.43
C PHE A 129 -24.74 -18.51 -1.33
N VAL A 130 -24.08 -19.60 -1.72
CA VAL A 130 -23.79 -20.75 -0.84
C VAL A 130 -22.31 -21.10 -0.92
N LYS A 131 -21.75 -21.71 0.13
CA LYS A 131 -20.42 -22.32 0.12
C LYS A 131 -20.56 -23.84 0.18
N GLU A 132 -19.47 -24.55 -0.14
CA GLU A 132 -19.36 -25.98 0.13
C GLU A 132 -19.58 -26.26 1.63
N SER A 133 -20.30 -27.33 1.96
CA SER A 133 -20.60 -27.75 3.34
C SER A 133 -21.32 -26.68 4.19
N CYS A 134 -22.41 -26.12 3.69
CA CYS A 134 -23.22 -25.11 4.41
C CYS A 134 -24.59 -25.68 4.81
N SER A 135 -24.66 -26.33 5.97
CA SER A 135 -25.91 -26.92 6.49
C SER A 135 -27.04 -25.90 6.70
N ILE A 136 -26.71 -24.66 7.09
CA ILE A 136 -27.68 -23.56 7.22
C ILE A 136 -28.26 -23.19 5.84
N CYS A 137 -27.42 -23.20 4.80
CA CYS A 137 -27.84 -22.90 3.45
C CYS A 137 -28.80 -23.97 2.91
N GLU A 138 -28.55 -25.25 3.20
CA GLU A 138 -29.43 -26.37 2.82
C GLU A 138 -30.82 -26.25 3.46
N VAL A 139 -30.88 -25.93 4.76
CA VAL A 139 -32.16 -25.70 5.48
C VAL A 139 -32.93 -24.53 4.85
N LYS A 140 -32.23 -23.42 4.57
CA LYS A 140 -32.87 -22.26 3.94
C LYS A 140 -33.35 -22.58 2.53
N LEU A 141 -32.54 -23.29 1.73
CA LEU A 141 -32.90 -23.71 0.39
C LEU A 141 -34.16 -24.59 0.39
N ALA A 142 -34.22 -25.59 1.28
CA ALA A 142 -35.39 -26.46 1.41
C ALA A 142 -36.66 -25.66 1.74
N GLN A 143 -36.57 -24.65 2.61
CA GLN A 143 -37.68 -23.74 2.91
C GLN A 143 -38.12 -22.95 1.68
N LEU A 144 -37.17 -22.39 0.93
CA LEU A 144 -37.47 -21.56 -0.25
C LEU A 144 -38.08 -22.40 -1.39
N ILE A 145 -37.59 -23.63 -1.61
CA ILE A 145 -38.17 -24.59 -2.56
C ILE A 145 -39.61 -24.93 -2.16
N LYS A 146 -39.86 -25.20 -0.87
CA LYS A 146 -41.21 -25.51 -0.36
C LYS A 146 -42.22 -24.37 -0.59
N LEU A 147 -41.75 -23.13 -0.57
CA LEU A 147 -42.55 -21.94 -0.86
C LEU A 147 -42.78 -21.69 -2.36
N ASN A 148 -42.28 -22.58 -3.23
CA ASN A 148 -42.32 -22.45 -4.69
C ASN A 148 -41.79 -21.10 -5.19
N GLN A 149 -40.78 -20.55 -4.50
CA GLN A 149 -40.14 -19.30 -4.91
C GLN A 149 -39.11 -19.58 -6.01
N PRO A 150 -39.09 -18.78 -7.10
CA PRO A 150 -38.05 -18.87 -8.11
C PRO A 150 -36.72 -18.36 -7.52
N ILE A 151 -35.69 -19.21 -7.56
CA ILE A 151 -34.38 -18.94 -6.95
C ILE A 151 -33.26 -19.29 -7.94
N ASP A 152 -32.21 -18.48 -7.96
CA ASP A 152 -30.91 -18.78 -8.58
C ASP A 152 -29.88 -19.09 -7.50
N ILE A 153 -29.16 -20.20 -7.65
CA ILE A 153 -28.17 -20.65 -6.66
C ILE A 153 -26.77 -20.40 -7.20
N TYR A 154 -25.95 -19.71 -6.43
CA TYR A 154 -24.56 -19.39 -6.74
C TYR A 154 -23.63 -20.05 -5.73
N LEU A 155 -22.93 -21.10 -6.16
CA LEU A 155 -21.89 -21.72 -5.34
C LEU A 155 -20.61 -20.86 -5.38
N VAL A 156 -20.25 -20.29 -4.24
CA VAL A 156 -19.08 -19.44 -4.05
C VAL A 156 -17.93 -20.29 -3.52
N GLY A 157 -16.75 -20.10 -4.10
CA GLY A 157 -15.51 -20.74 -3.62
C GLY A 157 -15.22 -22.12 -4.17
N SER A 158 -15.89 -22.55 -5.26
CA SER A 158 -15.58 -23.82 -5.95
C SER A 158 -14.20 -23.86 -6.62
N GLY A 159 -13.53 -22.71 -6.74
CA GLY A 159 -12.23 -22.59 -7.43
C GLY A 159 -12.30 -22.95 -8.91
N GLY A 160 -13.48 -22.84 -9.53
CA GLY A 160 -13.71 -23.22 -10.93
C GLY A 160 -13.79 -24.74 -11.16
N LYS A 161 -13.95 -25.54 -10.11
CA LYS A 161 -14.07 -27.00 -10.21
C LYS A 161 -15.54 -27.42 -10.32
N ASP A 162 -15.92 -27.93 -11.49
CA ASP A 162 -17.28 -28.38 -11.78
C ASP A 162 -17.75 -29.53 -10.88
N ASP A 163 -16.84 -30.41 -10.46
CA ASP A 163 -17.19 -31.55 -9.60
C ASP A 163 -17.74 -31.09 -8.24
N VAL A 164 -17.25 -29.97 -7.72
CA VAL A 164 -17.76 -29.38 -6.47
C VAL A 164 -19.19 -28.88 -6.66
N ILE A 165 -19.51 -28.33 -7.85
CA ILE A 165 -20.88 -27.88 -8.17
C ILE A 165 -21.82 -29.08 -8.30
N ARG A 166 -21.38 -30.16 -8.95
CA ARG A 166 -22.20 -31.37 -9.17
C ARG A 166 -22.49 -32.13 -7.89
N ASN A 167 -21.58 -32.10 -6.93
CA ASN A 167 -21.71 -32.76 -5.64
C ASN A 167 -22.28 -31.85 -4.54
N TRP A 168 -22.64 -30.61 -4.87
CA TRP A 168 -23.21 -29.68 -3.90
C TRP A 168 -24.69 -29.99 -3.67
N GLY A 169 -25.03 -30.46 -2.48
CA GLY A 169 -26.35 -30.91 -2.06
C GLY A 169 -26.26 -32.21 -1.27
#